data_AF-A0A975T1I3-F1
#
_entry.id   AF-A0A975T1I3-F1
#
_cell.length_a   1.000
_cell.length_b   1.000
_cell.length_c   1.000
_cell.angle_alpha   90.00
_cell.angle_beta   90.00
_cell.angle_gamma   90.00
#
_symmetry.space_group_name_H-M   'P 1'
#
loop_
_entity.id
_entity.type
_entity.pdbx_description
1 polymer ?
#
loop_
_entity_poly.entity_id
_entity_poly.type
_entity_poly.pdbx_seq_one_letter_code
_entity_poly.pdbx_strand_id
1 'polypeptide(L)' 'MPSKSANVKNEKQYEALKDKGMSKERAAKIANSDGASARGGKKSGSGGDSSQGGTTAQKKKAGRKGGKASSGK' A
#
# COMPACT_ATOMS: atom_id res chain seq x y z
N MET A 1 -22.85 -23.80 4.42
CA MET A 1 -22.62 -22.40 4.84
C MET A 1 -21.16 -22.29 5.27
N PRO A 2 -20.24 -21.79 4.42
CA PRO A 2 -18.84 -21.64 4.83
C PRO A 2 -18.78 -20.66 6.00
N SER A 3 -18.39 -21.20 7.14
CA SER A 3 -18.42 -20.58 8.45
C SER A 3 -17.21 -19.69 8.69
N LYS A 4 -17.53 -18.49 9.19
CA LYS A 4 -16.77 -17.71 10.18
C LYS A 4 -15.38 -17.22 9.74
N SER A 5 -15.26 -15.90 9.70
CA SER A 5 -14.04 -15.14 9.44
C SER A 5 -13.65 -15.19 7.97
N ALA A 6 -13.41 -14.03 7.36
CA ALA A 6 -12.64 -14.00 6.12
C ALA A 6 -11.40 -14.89 6.34
N ASN A 7 -11.04 -15.75 5.38
CA ASN A 7 -9.86 -16.63 5.43
C ASN A 7 -8.60 -15.77 5.66
N VAL A 8 -8.33 -15.39 6.90
CA VAL A 8 -7.29 -14.46 7.32
C VAL A 8 -6.34 -15.29 8.16
N LYS A 9 -5.18 -15.60 7.57
CA LYS A 9 -4.17 -16.46 8.18
C LYS A 9 -3.59 -15.86 9.47
N ASN A 10 -3.50 -14.53 9.56
CA ASN A 10 -2.97 -13.81 10.71
C ASN A 10 -3.98 -12.80 11.29
N GLU A 11 -4.91 -13.29 12.12
CA GLU A 11 -5.97 -12.48 12.72
C GLU A 11 -5.44 -11.35 13.61
N LYS A 12 -4.37 -11.60 14.38
CA LYS A 12 -3.74 -10.59 15.24
C LYS A 12 -3.22 -9.41 14.43
N GLN A 13 -2.58 -9.69 13.30
CA GLN A 13 -2.10 -8.65 12.40
C GLN A 13 -3.25 -7.91 11.71
N TYR A 14 -4.32 -8.62 11.34
CA TYR A 14 -5.51 -8.01 10.75
C TYR A 14 -6.18 -7.00 11.68
N GLU A 15 -6.43 -7.37 12.94
CA GLU A 15 -7.00 -6.44 13.93
C GLU A 15 -6.06 -5.27 14.21
N ALA A 16 -4.77 -5.52 14.40
CA ALA A 16 -3.79 -4.44 14.59
C ALA A 16 -3.70 -3.47 13.39
N LEU A 17 -3.97 -3.94 12.16
CA LEU A 17 -4.02 -3.07 10.97
C LEU A 17 -5.34 -2.28 10.89
N LYS A 18 -6.45 -2.87 11.33
CA LYS A 18 -7.74 -2.18 11.45
C LYS A 18 -7.70 -1.08 12.52
N ASP A 19 -7.09 -1.36 13.65
CA ASP A 19 -6.90 -0.38 14.74
C ASP A 19 -6.04 0.81 14.28
N LYS A 20 -5.11 0.56 13.35
CA LYS A 20 -4.33 1.61 12.66
C LYS A 20 -5.11 2.36 11.58
N GLY A 21 -6.40 2.09 11.41
CA GLY A 21 -7.27 2.74 10.42
C GLY A 21 -7.18 2.17 9.01
N MET A 22 -6.61 0.98 8.79
CA MET A 22 -6.65 0.35 7.46
C MET A 22 -8.03 -0.21 7.13
N SER A 23 -8.38 -0.18 5.84
CA SER A 23 -9.58 -0.86 5.36
C SER A 23 -9.50 -2.38 5.58
N LYS A 24 -10.66 -3.00 5.80
CA LYS A 24 -10.78 -4.46 6.01
C LYS A 24 -10.08 -5.25 4.90
N GLU A 25 -10.29 -4.86 3.64
CA GLU A 25 -9.66 -5.52 2.50
C GLU A 25 -8.13 -5.42 2.50
N ARG A 26 -7.59 -4.24 2.84
CA ARG A 26 -6.14 -4.02 2.86
C ARG A 26 -5.49 -4.77 4.02
N ALA A 27 -6.13 -4.74 5.19
CA ALA A 27 -5.70 -5.51 6.36
C ALA A 27 -5.69 -7.01 6.06
N ALA A 28 -6.76 -7.53 5.44
CA ALA A 28 -6.86 -8.95 5.10
C ALA A 28 -5.77 -9.38 4.10
N LYS A 29 -5.48 -8.56 3.08
CA LYS A 29 -4.41 -8.83 2.11
C LYS A 29 -3.02 -8.90 2.77
N ILE A 30 -2.73 -8.01 3.71
CA ILE A 30 -1.46 -7.99 4.44
C ILE A 30 -1.36 -9.19 5.38
N ALA A 31 -2.42 -9.47 6.13
CA ALA A 31 -2.49 -10.58 7.08
C ALA A 31 -2.46 -11.98 6.41
N ASN A 32 -2.83 -12.06 5.13
CA ASN A 32 -2.77 -13.30 4.33
C ASN A 32 -1.45 -13.49 3.58
N SER A 33 -0.57 -12.49 3.56
CA SER A 33 0.65 -12.49 2.78
C SER A 33 1.89 -12.52 3.68
N ASP A 34 2.58 -13.66 3.67
CA ASP A 34 3.81 -13.84 4.43
C ASP A 34 4.88 -12.83 3.98
N GLY A 35 5.47 -12.12 4.95
CA GLY A 35 6.49 -11.11 4.71
C GLY A 35 5.97 -9.76 4.18
N ALA A 36 4.65 -9.49 4.20
CA ALA A 36 4.09 -8.20 3.78
C ALA A 36 4.72 -6.99 4.52
N SER A 37 4.99 -7.14 5.82
CA SER A 37 5.69 -6.12 6.63
C SER A 37 7.13 -5.87 6.12
N ALA A 38 7.82 -6.91 5.64
CA ALA A 38 9.18 -6.80 5.10
C ALA A 38 9.19 -6.26 3.66
N ARG A 39 8.24 -6.68 2.82
CA ARG A 39 8.12 -6.22 1.42
C ARG A 39 7.78 -4.72 1.33
N GLY A 40 6.91 -4.22 2.22
CA GLY A 40 6.57 -2.81 2.28
C GLY A 40 7.76 -1.91 2.64
N GLY A 41 8.59 -2.34 3.60
CA GLY A 41 9.76 -1.58 4.06
C GLY A 41 10.98 -1.66 3.13
N LYS A 42 11.14 -2.75 2.37
CA LYS A 42 12.24 -2.86 1.39
C LYS A 42 12.12 -1.83 0.26
N LYS A 43 10.89 -1.46 -0.11
CA LYS A 43 10.63 -0.48 -1.18
C LYS A 43 10.72 0.98 -0.69
N SER A 44 10.64 1.24 0.62
CA SER A 44 10.71 2.61 1.15
C SER A 44 12.09 3.26 1.05
N GLY A 45 13.15 2.49 0.73
CA GLY A 45 14.50 3.00 0.47
C GLY A 45 15.06 2.70 -0.93
N SER A 46 14.49 1.73 -1.65
CA SER A 46 15.06 1.22 -2.90
C SER A 46 14.19 1.54 -4.11
N GLY A 47 14.60 2.56 -4.87
CA GLY A 47 14.28 2.69 -6.29
C GLY A 47 12.96 3.39 -6.63
N GLY A 48 12.87 4.69 -6.39
CA GLY A 48 12.27 5.54 -7.42
C GLY A 48 13.40 5.85 -8.39
N ASP A 49 13.27 5.42 -9.64
CA ASP A 49 14.12 5.93 -10.72
C ASP A 49 14.23 7.45 -10.57
N SER A 50 15.44 8.00 -10.53
CA SER A 50 15.66 9.45 -10.37
C SER A 50 15.03 10.26 -11.53
N SER A 51 14.65 9.62 -12.64
CA SER A 51 13.79 10.21 -13.69
C SER A 51 12.32 10.35 -13.27
N GLN A 52 11.84 9.54 -12.33
CA GLN A 52 10.49 9.61 -11.75
C GLN A 52 10.50 10.33 -10.41
N GLY A 53 11.17 11.48 -10.34
CA GLY A 53 11.43 12.23 -9.12
C GLY A 53 10.22 12.42 -8.19
N GLY A 54 10.34 11.89 -6.97
CA GLY A 54 9.54 12.21 -5.79
C GLY A 54 8.13 11.61 -5.72
N THR A 55 7.60 11.53 -4.51
CA THR A 55 6.18 11.23 -4.22
C THR A 55 5.26 12.30 -4.83
N THR A 56 3.99 11.96 -5.07
CA THR A 56 2.97 12.92 -5.51
C THR A 56 2.89 14.14 -4.59
N ALA A 57 3.06 13.96 -3.28
CA ALA A 57 3.10 15.04 -2.31
C ALA A 57 4.31 15.98 -2.52
N GLN A 58 5.50 15.43 -2.77
CA GLN A 58 6.69 16.22 -3.11
C GLN A 58 6.51 16.99 -4.43
N LYS A 59 5.92 16.35 -5.45
CA LYS A 59 5.60 17.01 -6.73
C LYS A 59 4.59 18.15 -6.55
N LYS A 60 3.54 17.93 -5.75
CA LYS A 60 2.54 18.93 -5.41
C LYS A 60 3.15 20.10 -4.62
N LYS A 61 4.01 19.80 -3.62
CA LYS A 61 4.73 20.82 -2.84
C LYS A 61 5.68 21.65 -3.71
N ALA A 62 6.31 21.03 -4.71
CA ALA A 62 7.17 21.71 -5.68
C ALA A 62 6.37 22.49 -6.76
N GLY A 63 5.06 22.67 -6.61
CA GLY A 63 4.23 23.40 -7.58
C GLY A 63 4.03 22.68 -8.92
N ARG A 64 4.47 21.43 -9.05
CA ARG A 64 4.27 20.63 -10.27
C ARG A 64 2.82 20.15 -10.25
N LYS A 65 1.93 20.85 -10.97
CA LYS A 65 0.58 20.36 -11.31
C LYS A 65 0.76 18.95 -11.89
N GLY A 66 0.06 17.98 -11.32
CA GLY A 66 0.17 16.56 -11.68
C GLY A 66 0.23 16.36 -13.19
N GLY A 67 1.13 15.48 -13.62
CA GLY A 67 1.46 15.28 -15.04
C GLY A 67 0.22 15.07 -15.90
N LYS A 68 0.28 15.58 -17.13
CA LYS A 68 -0.68 15.28 -18.20
C LYS A 68 -1.05 13.80 -18.13
N ALA A 69 -2.35 13.51 -18.07
CA ALA A 69 -2.85 12.21 -18.44
C ALA A 69 -2.22 11.86 -19.79
N SER A 70 -1.54 10.72 -19.88
CA SER A 70 -1.08 10.18 -21.16
C SER A 70 -2.33 10.03 -22.03
N SER A 71 -2.47 10.96 -22.98
CA SER A 71 -3.48 10.93 -24.02
C SER A 71 -3.34 9.63 -24.80
N GLY A 72 -4.48 8.99 -25.05
CA GLY A 72 -4.55 7.67 -25.66
C GLY A 72 -3.88 7.56 -27.02
N LYS A 73 -3.63 6.30 -27.37
CA LYS A 73 -3.65 5.81 -28.75
C LYS A 73 -4.24 4.41 -28.73
#